data_AF-A0A1Q3WEM3-F1
#
_entry.id   AF-A0A1Q3WEM3-F1
#
_cell.length_a   1.000
_cell.length_b   1.000
_cell.length_c   1.000
_cell.angle_alpha   90.00
_cell.angle_beta   90.00
_cell.angle_gamma   90.00
#
_symmetry.space_group_name_H-M   'P 1'
#
loop_
_entity.id
_entity.type
_entity.pdbx_description
1 polymer ?
#
loop_
_entity_poly.entity_id
_entity_poly.type
_entity_poly.pdbx_seq_one_letter_code
_entity_poly.pdbx_strand_id
1 'polypeptide(L)'
;MLSRDNVINWANGYDLLTYPDKVYRELLLYIHNHAEKFIVLGAWKTGSLRQQEQRVIYTDKTGTRYGVTARWDNHTPVGKHNWEYINEHIDDIVSKIPIEFPTTEPEIVKYLRNRKGFGFIWTLFVMHCVYPDIYPLYDQHVYRAYIYVTTNGKELPRIASNQWSDYLHFRNFFNEEKTLTGLESIILDRGLWTYGKSLKQKHMPSKMPQQISTDLAETYDDDYHHMFTLGKPKPFDWTFDGNELRILRTFDGKTDPVLTTFSTYELDILQAFMRERNEFVPLDNNVANMQEIVPNIKMGIGRFIMQKLNRKNVDAQASSQLVALFTVAGVWEWNGLRNGMQFRYINGIDFVKQLERLFI
;
A
#
# COMPACT_ATOMS: atom_id res chain seq x y z
N MET A 1 14.43 5.16 19.88
CA MET A 1 13.02 5.59 19.86
C MET A 1 12.70 6.18 18.52
N LEU A 2 11.56 5.77 17.94
CA LEU A 2 11.08 6.28 16.67
C LEU A 2 10.28 7.56 16.88
N SER A 3 10.42 8.52 15.95
CA SER A 3 9.50 9.66 15.89
C SER A 3 8.15 9.19 15.31
N ARG A 4 7.05 9.61 15.93
CA ARG A 4 5.67 9.33 15.44
C ARG A 4 5.52 9.72 13.97
N ASP A 5 5.96 10.92 13.60
CA ASP A 5 5.82 11.47 12.25
C ASP A 5 6.63 10.65 11.23
N ASN A 6 7.83 10.20 11.62
CA ASN A 6 8.63 9.32 10.77
C ASN A 6 7.92 7.99 10.50
N VAL A 7 7.31 7.39 11.54
CA VAL A 7 6.56 6.13 11.37
C VAL A 7 5.36 6.31 10.46
N ILE A 8 4.59 7.40 10.62
CA ILE A 8 3.46 7.74 9.74
C ILE A 8 3.95 7.91 8.30
N ASN A 9 5.01 8.69 8.08
CA ASN A 9 5.59 8.91 6.76
C ASN A 9 6.03 7.59 6.10
N TRP A 10 6.64 6.68 6.86
CA TRP A 10 6.98 5.35 6.34
C TRP A 10 5.73 4.50 6.07
N ALA A 11 4.71 4.57 6.91
CA ALA A 11 3.47 3.82 6.73
C ALA A 11 2.71 4.25 5.47
N ASN A 12 2.76 5.54 5.10
CA ASN A 12 2.18 6.06 3.86
C ASN A 12 2.86 5.49 2.60
N GLY A 13 4.13 5.06 2.71
CA GLY A 13 4.85 4.37 1.65
C GLY A 13 4.56 2.88 1.51
N TYR A 14 3.59 2.34 2.27
CA TYR A 14 3.27 0.92 2.26
C TYR A 14 2.65 0.46 0.93
N ASP A 15 3.02 -0.74 0.48
CA ASP A 15 2.70 -1.28 -0.84
C ASP A 15 1.27 -1.86 -0.88
N LEU A 16 0.27 -0.97 -0.88
CA LEU A 16 -1.16 -1.33 -0.83
C LEU A 16 -1.64 -2.10 -2.08
N LEU A 17 -0.93 -1.97 -3.20
CA LEU A 17 -1.23 -2.72 -4.42
C LEU A 17 -0.87 -4.21 -4.25
N THR A 18 0.26 -4.48 -3.60
CA THR A 18 0.70 -5.86 -3.33
C THR A 18 0.01 -6.45 -2.10
N TYR A 19 -0.27 -5.62 -1.10
CA TYR A 19 -0.85 -6.01 0.19
C TYR A 19 -2.09 -5.15 0.49
N PRO A 20 -3.26 -5.50 -0.10
CA PRO A 20 -4.47 -4.72 0.09
C PRO A 20 -4.86 -4.61 1.57
N ASP A 21 -5.02 -3.38 2.06
CA ASP A 21 -5.33 -3.12 3.48
C ASP A 21 -6.67 -3.69 3.90
N LYS A 22 -7.69 -3.51 3.05
CA LYS A 22 -9.07 -3.87 3.38
C LYS A 22 -9.19 -5.35 3.75
N VAL A 23 -8.50 -6.22 3.00
CA VAL A 23 -8.46 -7.67 3.28
C VAL A 23 -7.86 -7.95 4.66
N TYR A 24 -6.72 -7.32 4.96
CA TYR A 24 -6.06 -7.49 6.25
C TYR A 24 -6.95 -6.99 7.40
N ARG A 25 -7.50 -5.78 7.31
CA ARG A 25 -8.35 -5.20 8.36
C ARG A 25 -9.63 -6.01 8.59
N GLU A 26 -10.32 -6.42 7.52
CA GLU A 26 -11.58 -7.16 7.64
C GLU A 26 -11.38 -8.55 8.26
N LEU A 27 -10.37 -9.29 7.79
CA LEU A 27 -10.14 -10.66 8.25
C LEU A 27 -9.42 -10.74 9.61
N LEU A 28 -8.66 -9.72 9.99
CA LEU A 28 -7.90 -9.72 11.25
C LEU A 28 -8.45 -8.80 12.34
N LEU A 29 -8.79 -7.56 12.00
CA LEU A 29 -9.18 -6.55 13.01
C LEU A 29 -10.69 -6.52 13.27
N TYR A 30 -11.50 -6.73 12.23
CA TYR A 30 -12.96 -6.70 12.36
C TYR A 30 -13.58 -8.07 12.64
N ILE A 31 -12.75 -9.10 12.83
CA ILE A 31 -13.15 -10.48 13.15
C ILE A 31 -14.24 -10.98 12.17
N HIS A 32 -14.09 -10.64 10.88
CA HIS A 32 -14.98 -11.19 9.87
C HIS A 32 -14.69 -12.68 9.72
N ASN A 33 -15.67 -13.52 10.08
CA ASN A 33 -15.51 -14.96 10.00
C ASN A 33 -15.64 -15.41 8.54
N HIS A 34 -14.52 -15.84 7.96
CA HIS A 34 -14.45 -16.34 6.59
C HIS A 34 -13.93 -17.77 6.61
N ALA A 35 -14.66 -18.70 5.98
CA ALA A 35 -14.33 -20.13 6.01
C ALA A 35 -12.91 -20.43 5.48
N GLU A 36 -12.41 -19.61 4.55
CA GLU A 36 -11.05 -19.73 3.99
C GLU A 36 -10.10 -18.62 4.49
N LYS A 37 -10.33 -18.06 5.68
CA LYS A 37 -9.56 -16.92 6.23
C LYS A 37 -8.05 -17.12 6.08
N PHE A 38 -7.51 -18.29 6.44
CA PHE A 38 -6.07 -18.54 6.40
C PHE A 38 -5.52 -18.73 4.99
N ILE A 39 -6.34 -19.22 4.05
CA ILE A 39 -5.97 -19.30 2.64
C ILE A 39 -5.85 -17.88 2.07
N VAL A 40 -6.84 -17.01 2.34
CA VAL A 40 -6.84 -15.61 1.87
C VAL A 40 -5.66 -14.84 2.47
N LEU A 41 -5.42 -14.97 3.78
CA LEU A 41 -4.32 -14.28 4.46
C LEU A 41 -2.94 -14.83 4.07
N GLY A 42 -2.83 -16.13 3.78
CA GLY A 42 -1.60 -16.72 3.21
C GLY A 42 -1.30 -16.17 1.82
N ALA A 43 -2.32 -16.05 0.97
CA ALA A 43 -2.20 -15.42 -0.35
C ALA A 43 -1.83 -13.93 -0.22
N TRP A 44 -2.42 -13.22 0.75
CA TRP A 44 -2.05 -11.84 1.07
C TRP A 44 -0.58 -11.73 1.50
N LYS A 45 -0.13 -12.55 2.46
CA LYS A 45 1.23 -12.47 3.02
C LYS A 45 2.31 -12.81 2.01
N THR A 46 2.03 -13.71 1.07
CA THR A 46 2.95 -14.05 -0.03
C THR A 46 2.93 -13.03 -1.17
N GLY A 47 2.07 -12.01 -1.09
CA GLY A 47 1.87 -11.04 -2.16
C GLY A 47 1.28 -11.70 -3.41
N SER A 48 0.48 -12.76 -3.25
CA SER A 48 -0.18 -13.50 -4.33
C SER A 48 -1.66 -13.10 -4.50
N LEU A 49 -2.23 -12.35 -3.56
CA LEU A 49 -3.60 -11.82 -3.63
C LEU A 49 -3.62 -10.46 -4.34
N ARG A 50 -4.51 -10.29 -5.32
CA ARG A 50 -4.68 -9.05 -6.10
C ARG A 50 -6.14 -8.76 -6.36
N GLN A 51 -6.45 -7.48 -6.56
CA GLN A 51 -7.77 -7.04 -7.00
C GLN A 51 -7.99 -7.46 -8.47
N GLN A 52 -9.23 -7.80 -8.84
CA GLN A 52 -9.63 -8.09 -10.23
C GLN A 52 -8.94 -9.29 -10.90
N GLU A 53 -8.37 -10.22 -10.13
CA GLU A 53 -7.88 -11.49 -10.68
C GLU A 53 -9.03 -12.43 -11.07
N GLN A 54 -8.77 -13.30 -12.04
CA GLN A 54 -9.78 -14.21 -12.60
C GLN A 54 -10.36 -15.17 -11.55
N ARG A 55 -9.50 -15.72 -10.69
CA ARG A 55 -9.88 -16.67 -9.63
C ARG A 55 -10.12 -15.92 -8.33
N VAL A 56 -11.32 -15.35 -8.20
CA VAL A 56 -11.75 -14.65 -6.98
C VAL A 56 -11.90 -15.65 -5.82
N ILE A 57 -11.23 -15.36 -4.70
CA ILE A 57 -11.30 -16.15 -3.45
C ILE A 57 -11.79 -15.34 -2.26
N TYR A 58 -11.94 -14.02 -2.42
CA TYR A 58 -12.45 -13.14 -1.37
C TYR A 58 -13.17 -11.94 -2.00
N THR A 59 -14.26 -11.50 -1.38
CA THR A 59 -14.94 -10.25 -1.72
C THR A 59 -15.10 -9.45 -0.44
N ASP A 60 -14.57 -8.23 -0.41
CA ASP A 60 -14.68 -7.40 0.78
C ASP A 60 -16.10 -6.87 0.98
N LYS A 61 -16.37 -6.23 2.13
CA LYS A 61 -17.70 -5.68 2.44
C LYS A 61 -18.17 -4.58 1.46
N THR A 62 -17.25 -4.01 0.67
CA THR A 62 -17.55 -2.99 -0.35
C THR A 62 -17.83 -3.60 -1.72
N GLY A 63 -17.79 -4.93 -1.85
CA GLY A 63 -17.96 -5.64 -3.11
C GLY A 63 -16.68 -5.72 -3.96
N THR A 64 -15.54 -5.28 -3.43
CA THR A 64 -14.26 -5.40 -4.14
C THR A 64 -13.83 -6.85 -4.17
N ARG A 65 -13.58 -7.37 -5.37
CA ARG A 65 -13.23 -8.78 -5.60
C ARG A 65 -11.72 -8.96 -5.63
N TYR A 66 -11.24 -9.90 -4.83
CA TYR A 66 -9.84 -10.27 -4.72
C TYR A 66 -9.65 -11.72 -5.16
N GLY A 67 -8.69 -11.95 -6.05
CA GLY A 67 -8.30 -13.27 -6.49
C GLY A 67 -6.81 -13.51 -6.37
N VAL A 68 -6.41 -14.73 -6.70
CA VAL A 68 -5.02 -15.17 -6.58
C VAL A 68 -4.33 -15.18 -7.94
N THR A 69 -3.09 -14.71 -7.96
CA THR A 69 -2.23 -14.81 -9.14
C THR A 69 -1.83 -16.26 -9.43
N ALA A 70 -1.34 -16.55 -10.63
CA ALA A 70 -0.79 -17.85 -11.00
C ALA A 70 0.38 -18.33 -10.12
N ARG A 71 1.01 -17.42 -9.36
CA ARG A 71 2.06 -17.76 -8.39
C ARG A 71 1.54 -18.45 -7.14
N TRP A 72 0.23 -18.46 -6.90
CA TRP A 72 -0.40 -19.13 -5.76
C TRP A 72 -0.65 -20.62 -6.06
N ASP A 73 0.36 -21.43 -5.78
CA ASP A 73 0.40 -22.86 -6.05
C ASP A 73 1.20 -23.60 -4.95
N ASN A 74 1.50 -24.89 -5.16
CA ASN A 74 2.25 -25.67 -4.18
C ASN A 74 3.76 -25.35 -4.14
N HIS A 75 4.26 -24.55 -5.07
CA HIS A 75 5.65 -24.12 -5.17
C HIS A 75 5.87 -22.67 -4.70
N THR A 76 4.81 -21.90 -4.44
CA THR A 76 4.87 -20.60 -3.75
C THR A 76 5.73 -20.70 -2.49
N PRO A 77 6.36 -19.60 -2.03
CA PRO A 77 6.89 -19.56 -0.66
C PRO A 77 5.86 -20.12 0.33
N VAL A 78 6.23 -21.22 1.00
CA VAL A 78 5.41 -22.01 1.94
C VAL A 78 4.36 -22.93 1.32
N GLY A 79 4.03 -22.78 0.04
CA GLY A 79 3.12 -23.66 -0.70
C GLY A 79 1.65 -23.54 -0.25
N LYS A 80 0.75 -23.47 -1.22
CA LYS A 80 -0.71 -23.40 -1.01
C LYS A 80 -1.24 -24.50 -0.08
N HIS A 81 -0.77 -25.74 -0.25
CA HIS A 81 -1.15 -26.89 0.60
C HIS A 81 -0.90 -26.69 2.10
N ASN A 82 0.09 -25.90 2.50
CA ASN A 82 0.28 -25.62 3.92
C ASN A 82 -0.80 -24.68 4.45
N TRP A 83 -1.21 -23.68 3.68
CA TRP A 83 -2.30 -22.78 4.09
C TRP A 83 -3.65 -23.49 4.11
N GLU A 84 -3.89 -24.40 3.17
CA GLU A 84 -5.05 -25.30 3.19
C GLU A 84 -5.04 -26.14 4.47
N TYR A 85 -3.91 -26.75 4.82
CA TYR A 85 -3.78 -27.50 6.07
C TYR A 85 -4.07 -26.65 7.31
N ILE A 86 -3.49 -25.44 7.41
CA ILE A 86 -3.75 -24.54 8.55
C ILE A 86 -5.24 -24.23 8.64
N ASN A 87 -5.88 -23.97 7.49
CA ASN A 87 -7.31 -23.65 7.44
C ASN A 87 -8.19 -24.84 7.86
N GLU A 88 -7.86 -26.05 7.42
CA GLU A 88 -8.58 -27.29 7.76
C GLU A 88 -8.43 -27.68 9.24
N HIS A 89 -7.30 -27.33 9.87
CA HIS A 89 -6.98 -27.70 11.26
C HIS A 89 -7.04 -26.50 12.21
N ILE A 90 -7.81 -25.46 11.85
CA ILE A 90 -7.72 -24.18 12.55
C ILE A 90 -8.13 -24.27 14.01
N ASP A 91 -9.15 -25.04 14.36
CA ASP A 91 -9.59 -25.19 15.74
C ASP A 91 -8.50 -25.83 16.62
N ASP A 92 -7.85 -26.87 16.09
CA ASP A 92 -6.74 -27.56 16.75
C ASP A 92 -5.52 -26.64 16.91
N ILE A 93 -5.22 -25.81 15.90
CA ILE A 93 -4.11 -24.85 15.92
C ILE A 93 -4.39 -23.71 16.91
N VAL A 94 -5.58 -23.09 16.86
CA VAL A 94 -5.98 -21.97 17.72
C VAL A 94 -5.95 -22.41 19.18
N SER A 95 -6.42 -23.61 19.50
CA SER A 95 -6.41 -24.15 20.87
C SER A 95 -5.01 -24.26 21.49
N LYS A 96 -3.95 -24.30 20.66
CA LYS A 96 -2.55 -24.38 21.09
C LYS A 96 -1.85 -23.03 21.13
N ILE A 97 -2.46 -21.96 20.63
CA ILE A 97 -1.86 -20.62 20.65
C ILE A 97 -2.17 -19.97 22.00
N PRO A 98 -1.16 -19.61 22.80
CA PRO A 98 -1.38 -18.95 24.08
C PRO A 98 -2.10 -17.60 23.91
N ILE A 99 -3.07 -17.35 24.78
CA ILE A 99 -3.77 -16.05 24.85
C ILE A 99 -2.87 -15.00 25.54
N GLU A 100 -1.91 -15.43 26.34
CA GLU A 100 -0.89 -14.56 26.93
C GLU A 100 0.45 -14.83 26.27
N PHE A 101 1.28 -13.80 26.11
CA PHE A 101 2.57 -13.97 25.46
C PHE A 101 3.53 -14.78 26.35
N PRO A 102 4.00 -15.96 25.89
CA PRO A 102 4.86 -16.81 26.71
C PRO A 102 6.32 -16.32 26.69
N THR A 103 7.02 -16.44 27.82
CA THR A 103 8.44 -16.11 27.93
C THR A 103 9.35 -17.14 27.24
N THR A 104 8.87 -18.37 27.07
CA THR A 104 9.55 -19.46 26.37
C THR A 104 8.84 -19.84 25.07
N GLU A 105 9.55 -20.49 24.14
CA GLU A 105 8.97 -20.92 22.86
C GLU A 105 7.77 -21.86 23.09
N PRO A 106 6.55 -21.48 22.65
CA PRO A 106 5.36 -22.30 22.88
C PRO A 106 5.35 -23.52 21.94
N GLU A 107 4.69 -24.60 22.37
CA GLU A 107 4.65 -25.87 21.62
C GLU A 107 4.06 -25.72 20.20
N ILE A 108 3.14 -24.78 19.99
CA ILE A 108 2.60 -24.49 18.64
C ILE A 108 3.70 -24.06 17.66
N VAL A 109 4.74 -23.37 18.15
CA VAL A 109 5.86 -22.95 17.33
C VAL A 109 6.65 -24.17 16.86
N LYS A 110 6.95 -25.11 17.75
CA LYS A 110 7.64 -26.36 17.41
C LYS A 110 6.80 -27.21 16.45
N TYR A 111 5.51 -27.33 16.74
CA TYR A 111 4.56 -28.10 15.94
C TYR A 111 4.49 -27.61 14.48
N LEU A 112 4.27 -26.31 14.25
CA LEU A 112 4.14 -25.77 12.89
C LEU A 112 5.48 -25.71 12.17
N ARG A 113 6.59 -25.40 12.86
CA ARG A 113 7.95 -25.38 12.26
C ARG A 113 8.40 -26.71 11.69
N ASN A 114 7.92 -27.82 12.27
CA ASN A 114 8.27 -29.17 11.82
C ASN A 114 7.54 -29.56 10.53
N ARG A 115 6.56 -28.77 10.08
CA ARG A 115 5.92 -28.97 8.78
C ARG A 115 6.86 -28.53 7.66
N LYS A 116 7.05 -29.41 6.68
CA LYS A 116 7.93 -29.15 5.54
C LYS A 116 7.52 -27.84 4.83
N GLY A 117 8.45 -26.90 4.76
CA GLY A 117 8.24 -25.61 4.12
C GLY A 117 7.55 -24.54 4.98
N PHE A 118 7.11 -24.86 6.20
CA PHE A 118 6.42 -23.93 7.09
C PHE A 118 7.37 -23.44 8.20
N GLY A 119 8.17 -22.41 7.92
CA GLY A 119 9.20 -21.93 8.85
C GLY A 119 8.68 -21.12 10.05
N PHE A 120 9.61 -20.66 10.88
CA PHE A 120 9.36 -19.83 12.08
C PHE A 120 8.54 -18.56 11.76
N ILE A 121 8.93 -17.79 10.75
CA ILE A 121 8.24 -16.55 10.34
C ILE A 121 6.76 -16.81 10.01
N TRP A 122 6.47 -17.92 9.33
CA TRP A 122 5.11 -18.27 8.91
C TRP A 122 4.26 -18.78 10.06
N THR A 123 4.91 -19.47 10.99
CA THR A 123 4.30 -19.83 12.27
C THR A 123 3.88 -18.59 13.06
N LEU A 124 4.77 -17.60 13.18
CA LEU A 124 4.45 -16.33 13.82
C LEU A 124 3.32 -15.58 13.10
N PHE A 125 3.27 -15.65 11.76
CA PHE A 125 2.16 -15.07 11.01
C PHE A 125 0.81 -15.73 11.34
N VAL A 126 0.76 -17.06 11.51
CA VAL A 126 -0.47 -17.75 11.96
C VAL A 126 -0.87 -17.27 13.35
N MET A 127 0.08 -17.16 14.29
CA MET A 127 -0.19 -16.66 15.64
C MET A 127 -0.69 -15.20 15.62
N HIS A 128 -0.09 -14.35 14.79
CA HIS A 128 -0.56 -12.99 14.53
C HIS A 128 -1.97 -12.94 13.96
N CYS A 129 -2.34 -13.89 13.09
CA CYS A 129 -3.69 -13.93 12.52
C CYS A 129 -4.79 -14.29 13.55
N VAL A 130 -4.40 -14.91 14.67
CA VAL A 130 -5.29 -15.30 15.76
C VAL A 130 -5.33 -14.20 16.82
N TYR A 131 -4.17 -13.70 17.26
CA TYR A 131 -4.07 -12.65 18.27
C TYR A 131 -3.09 -11.54 17.84
N PRO A 132 -3.50 -10.62 16.94
CA PRO A 132 -2.60 -9.63 16.35
C PRO A 132 -2.00 -8.64 17.37
N ASP A 133 -2.71 -8.35 18.45
CA ASP A 133 -2.23 -7.48 19.54
C ASP A 133 -1.25 -8.17 20.49
N ILE A 134 -1.24 -9.50 20.52
CA ILE A 134 -0.34 -10.29 21.38
C ILE A 134 0.92 -10.68 20.60
N TYR A 135 0.76 -11.00 19.32
CA TYR A 135 1.82 -11.43 18.41
C TYR A 135 1.97 -10.42 17.25
N PRO A 136 2.80 -9.37 17.40
CA PRO A 136 3.03 -8.41 16.32
C PRO A 136 3.57 -9.07 15.05
N LEU A 137 3.28 -8.46 13.90
CA LEU A 137 3.69 -9.01 12.60
C LEU A 137 5.21 -9.10 12.52
N TYR A 138 5.73 -10.26 12.14
CA TYR A 138 7.16 -10.51 12.07
C TYR A 138 7.56 -11.05 10.70
N ASP A 139 8.51 -10.37 10.05
CA ASP A 139 9.16 -10.81 8.83
C ASP A 139 10.55 -10.16 8.67
N GLN A 140 11.21 -10.45 7.55
CA GLN A 140 12.55 -9.94 7.25
C GLN A 140 12.66 -8.41 7.20
N HIS A 141 11.57 -7.68 6.91
CA HIS A 141 11.59 -6.23 6.76
C HIS A 141 11.45 -5.57 8.13
N VAL A 142 10.42 -5.93 8.89
CA VAL A 142 10.23 -5.40 10.25
C VAL A 142 11.39 -5.79 11.18
N TYR A 143 11.95 -7.00 11.05
CA TYR A 143 13.14 -7.40 11.80
C TYR A 143 14.37 -6.56 11.44
N ARG A 144 14.55 -6.25 10.14
CA ARG A 144 15.66 -5.40 9.69
C ARG A 144 15.53 -3.98 10.25
N ALA A 145 14.31 -3.42 10.25
CA ALA A 145 14.05 -2.12 10.86
C ALA A 145 14.37 -2.13 12.36
N TYR A 146 13.87 -3.15 13.08
CA TYR A 146 14.14 -3.34 14.50
C TYR A 146 15.64 -3.36 14.81
N ILE A 147 16.41 -4.26 14.16
CA ILE A 147 17.86 -4.38 14.41
C ILE A 147 18.58 -3.09 14.04
N TYR A 148 18.21 -2.45 12.94
CA TYR A 148 18.83 -1.19 12.54
C TYR A 148 18.58 -0.08 13.58
N VAL A 149 17.38 0.03 14.13
CA VAL A 149 17.03 1.03 15.15
C VAL A 149 17.76 0.75 16.47
N THR A 150 17.71 -0.48 16.97
CA THR A 150 18.29 -0.83 18.29
C THR A 150 19.82 -0.84 18.30
N THR A 151 20.44 -1.09 17.15
CA THR A 151 21.91 -1.00 17.01
C THR A 151 22.39 0.37 16.57
N ASN A 152 21.49 1.36 16.47
CA ASN A 152 21.77 2.71 15.98
C ASN A 152 22.48 2.72 14.62
N GLY A 153 21.93 1.94 13.68
CA GLY A 153 22.36 1.83 12.29
C GLY A 153 23.60 0.97 12.04
N LYS A 154 24.14 0.31 13.07
CA LYS A 154 25.37 -0.50 12.96
C LYS A 154 25.14 -1.83 12.27
N GLU A 155 23.96 -2.43 12.44
CA GLU A 155 23.64 -3.75 11.88
C GLU A 155 22.50 -3.70 10.86
N LEU A 156 22.63 -4.51 9.81
CA LEU A 156 21.62 -4.63 8.76
C LEU A 156 21.44 -6.09 8.34
N PRO A 157 20.60 -6.87 9.05
CA PRO A 157 20.44 -8.28 8.78
C PRO A 157 19.77 -8.51 7.42
N ARG A 158 20.26 -9.54 6.71
CA ARG A 158 19.68 -9.97 5.43
C ARG A 158 18.44 -10.84 5.62
N ILE A 159 18.42 -11.63 6.68
CA ILE A 159 17.36 -12.59 7.03
C ILE A 159 16.85 -12.29 8.45
N ALA A 160 15.58 -12.59 8.72
CA ALA A 160 15.06 -12.50 10.08
C ALA A 160 15.60 -13.65 10.95
N SER A 161 15.80 -13.40 12.25
CA SER A 161 16.12 -14.47 13.18
C SER A 161 14.96 -15.47 13.28
N ASN A 162 15.30 -16.74 13.47
CA ASN A 162 14.39 -17.85 13.70
C ASN A 162 14.39 -18.34 15.16
N GLN A 163 14.92 -17.52 16.07
CA GLN A 163 14.98 -17.79 17.50
C GLN A 163 13.83 -17.09 18.22
N TRP A 164 13.18 -17.80 19.14
CA TRP A 164 12.08 -17.25 19.95
C TRP A 164 12.53 -16.06 20.82
N SER A 165 13.74 -16.11 21.37
CA SER A 165 14.33 -15.03 22.17
C SER A 165 14.41 -13.71 21.39
N ASP A 166 14.77 -13.77 20.11
CA ASP A 166 14.88 -12.57 19.28
C ASP A 166 13.49 -12.02 18.92
N TYR A 167 12.51 -12.90 18.73
CA TYR A 167 11.12 -12.48 18.57
C TYR A 167 10.54 -11.85 19.84
N LEU A 168 10.86 -12.37 21.02
CA LEU A 168 10.51 -11.77 22.31
C LEU A 168 11.10 -10.36 22.43
N HIS A 169 12.38 -10.16 22.10
CA HIS A 169 12.98 -8.83 22.10
C HIS A 169 12.31 -7.89 21.08
N PHE A 170 12.02 -8.38 19.87
CA PHE A 170 11.29 -7.61 18.88
C PHE A 170 9.90 -7.19 19.36
N ARG A 171 9.14 -8.09 19.99
CA ARG A 171 7.81 -7.78 20.54
C ARG A 171 7.89 -6.70 21.61
N ASN A 172 8.85 -6.79 22.51
CA ASN A 172 9.03 -5.80 23.57
C ASN A 172 9.34 -4.42 22.98
N PHE A 173 10.26 -4.37 22.02
CA PHE A 173 10.53 -3.17 21.22
C PHE A 173 9.25 -2.63 20.54
N PHE A 174 8.48 -3.50 19.90
CA PHE A 174 7.25 -3.12 19.19
C PHE A 174 6.22 -2.49 20.14
N ASN A 175 6.01 -3.08 21.31
CA ASN A 175 5.06 -2.58 22.31
C ASN A 175 5.53 -1.26 22.94
N GLU A 176 6.83 -1.12 23.16
CA GLU A 176 7.43 0.14 23.63
C GLU A 176 7.22 1.25 22.61
N GLU A 177 7.56 1.01 21.33
CA GLU A 177 7.37 2.00 20.26
C GLU A 177 5.88 2.31 20.02
N LYS A 178 4.99 1.32 20.14
CA LYS A 178 3.53 1.53 20.09
C LYS A 178 3.07 2.49 21.21
N THR A 179 3.57 2.29 22.42
CA THR A 179 3.25 3.13 23.59
C THR A 179 3.79 4.54 23.43
N LEU A 180 5.06 4.68 23.02
CA LEU A 180 5.73 5.98 22.85
C LEU A 180 5.13 6.80 21.72
N THR A 181 4.83 6.18 20.59
CA THR A 181 4.29 6.88 19.43
C THR A 181 2.79 7.10 19.53
N GLY A 182 2.06 6.30 20.32
CA GLY A 182 0.60 6.32 20.39
C GLY A 182 -0.07 5.92 19.06
N LEU A 183 0.60 5.11 18.24
CA LEU A 183 0.09 4.64 16.95
C LEU A 183 -0.62 3.30 17.08
N GLU A 184 -1.57 3.03 16.18
CA GLU A 184 -2.14 1.69 16.06
C GLU A 184 -1.10 0.67 15.59
N SER A 185 -1.24 -0.60 16.02
CA SER A 185 -0.33 -1.69 15.65
C SER A 185 -0.11 -1.76 14.13
N ILE A 186 -1.18 -1.62 13.34
CA ILE A 186 -1.10 -1.71 11.88
C ILE A 186 -0.28 -0.58 11.26
N ILE A 187 -0.35 0.64 11.80
CA ILE A 187 0.43 1.77 11.30
C ILE A 187 1.91 1.57 11.63
N LEU A 188 2.21 1.11 12.83
CA LEU A 188 3.58 0.79 13.25
C LEU A 188 4.17 -0.35 12.41
N ASP A 189 3.43 -1.44 12.21
CA ASP A 189 3.84 -2.58 11.36
C ASP A 189 4.17 -2.12 9.93
N ARG A 190 3.31 -1.30 9.33
CA ARG A 190 3.53 -0.73 7.99
C ARG A 190 4.76 0.15 7.94
N GLY A 191 4.91 1.06 8.91
CA GLY A 191 6.05 1.97 8.98
C GLY A 191 7.37 1.20 9.10
N LEU A 192 7.45 0.24 10.02
CA LEU A 192 8.61 -0.63 10.19
C LEU A 192 8.88 -1.47 8.94
N TRP A 193 7.85 -1.99 8.29
CA TRP A 193 8.00 -2.78 7.07
C TRP A 193 8.56 -1.94 5.91
N THR A 194 7.98 -0.76 5.66
CA THR A 194 8.42 0.16 4.59
C THR A 194 9.85 0.63 4.86
N TYR A 195 10.15 1.01 6.11
CA TYR A 195 11.50 1.40 6.51
C TYR A 195 12.51 0.26 6.33
N GLY A 196 12.18 -0.93 6.82
CA GLY A 196 13.02 -2.11 6.65
C GLY A 196 13.23 -2.51 5.17
N LYS A 197 12.22 -2.31 4.32
CA LYS A 197 12.35 -2.51 2.87
C LYS A 197 13.27 -1.48 2.22
N SER A 198 13.19 -0.20 2.61
CA SER A 198 14.03 0.87 2.04
C SER A 198 15.52 0.68 2.40
N LEU A 199 15.84 0.23 3.62
CA LEU A 199 17.22 -0.04 4.05
C LEU A 199 17.94 -1.08 3.17
N LYS A 200 17.22 -2.05 2.60
CA LYS A 200 17.81 -3.05 1.69
C LYS A 200 18.26 -2.44 0.35
N GLN A 201 17.61 -1.37 -0.09
CA GLN A 201 17.75 -0.87 -1.47
C GLN A 201 19.01 -0.02 -1.70
N LYS A 202 19.85 0.23 -0.68
CA LYS A 202 21.09 1.05 -0.74
C LYS A 202 20.95 2.47 -1.35
N HIS A 203 19.73 2.89 -1.70
CA HIS A 203 19.40 4.19 -2.30
C HIS A 203 18.30 4.88 -1.48
N MET A 204 18.60 5.20 -0.23
CA MET A 204 18.16 6.48 0.30
C MET A 204 19.40 7.37 0.36
N PRO A 205 19.35 8.64 -0.09
CA PRO A 205 20.41 9.58 0.19
C PRO A 205 20.65 9.58 1.70
N SER A 206 21.91 9.52 2.10
CA SER A 206 22.40 9.37 3.48
C SER A 206 22.11 10.58 4.39
N LYS A 207 21.09 11.36 4.08
CA LYS A 207 20.58 12.42 4.94
C LYS A 207 19.11 12.12 5.21
N MET A 208 18.78 11.88 6.48
CA MET A 208 17.48 12.35 6.98
C MET A 208 17.31 13.79 6.46
N PRO A 209 16.12 14.23 6.02
CA PRO A 209 15.91 15.64 5.77
C PRO A 209 16.35 16.39 7.03
N GLN A 210 17.54 17.00 6.97
CA GLN A 210 17.84 18.11 7.86
C GLN A 210 16.72 19.09 7.57
N GLN A 211 16.02 19.51 8.63
CA GLN A 211 15.00 20.55 8.59
C GLN A 211 15.38 21.56 7.51
N ILE A 212 14.58 21.58 6.44
CA ILE A 212 14.77 22.52 5.36
C ILE A 212 14.63 23.90 6.01
N SER A 213 15.62 24.76 5.74
CA SER A 213 15.64 26.17 6.12
C SER A 213 14.26 26.77 5.88
N THR A 214 13.69 27.36 6.92
CA THR A 214 12.30 27.81 7.08
C THR A 214 11.88 28.98 6.20
N ASP A 215 12.59 29.29 5.12
CA ASP A 215 12.38 30.53 4.37
C ASP A 215 11.43 30.39 3.17
N LEU A 216 10.75 29.23 3.03
CA LEU A 216 9.63 29.02 2.09
C LEU A 216 8.40 28.41 2.78
N ALA A 217 8.40 28.34 4.12
CA ALA A 217 7.34 27.75 4.93
C ALA A 217 6.21 28.74 5.26
N GLU A 218 5.92 29.69 4.38
CA GLU A 218 4.73 30.53 4.49
C GLU A 218 3.63 29.92 3.60
N THR A 219 2.75 29.18 4.29
CA THR A 219 1.42 28.68 3.89
C THR A 219 1.36 27.47 2.95
N TYR A 220 1.83 26.31 3.40
CA TYR A 220 1.19 25.05 3.04
C TYR A 220 0.36 24.59 4.24
N ASP A 221 -0.97 24.54 4.07
CA ASP A 221 -1.89 24.02 5.09
C ASP A 221 -1.58 22.54 5.38
N ASP A 222 -1.83 22.08 6.61
CA ASP A 222 -1.50 20.72 7.10
C ASP A 222 -2.31 19.58 6.40
N ASP A 223 -3.15 19.90 5.40
CA ASP A 223 -4.17 19.02 4.84
C ASP A 223 -3.76 18.29 3.53
N TYR A 224 -2.46 18.14 3.27
CA TYR A 224 -1.97 17.43 2.09
C TYR A 224 -1.74 15.93 2.36
N HIS A 225 -2.30 15.09 1.50
CA HIS A 225 -2.16 13.63 1.55
C HIS A 225 -1.10 13.12 0.60
N HIS A 226 -0.26 12.19 1.06
CA HIS A 226 0.82 11.62 0.26
C HIS A 226 0.36 10.42 -0.59
N MET A 227 0.77 10.35 -1.86
CA MET A 227 0.45 9.24 -2.74
C MET A 227 1.50 9.00 -3.84
N PHE A 228 1.35 7.89 -4.58
CA PHE A 228 2.23 7.50 -5.69
C PHE A 228 1.45 7.27 -6.98
N THR A 229 2.09 7.58 -8.12
CA THR A 229 1.53 7.26 -9.45
C THR A 229 1.53 5.74 -9.72
N LEU A 230 0.53 5.23 -10.46
CA LEU A 230 0.32 3.78 -10.71
C LEU A 230 1.43 3.06 -11.50
N GLY A 231 2.14 3.79 -12.38
CA GLY A 231 3.20 3.24 -13.23
C GLY A 231 4.55 3.11 -12.52
N LYS A 232 5.54 3.88 -12.97
CA LYS A 232 6.77 4.08 -12.18
C LYS A 232 6.38 4.89 -10.93
N PRO A 233 6.63 4.42 -9.70
CA PRO A 233 6.22 5.15 -8.51
C PRO A 233 6.92 6.50 -8.47
N LYS A 234 6.14 7.57 -8.50
CA LYS A 234 6.59 8.93 -8.26
C LYS A 234 5.72 9.52 -7.15
N PRO A 235 6.32 10.00 -6.05
CA PRO A 235 5.57 10.60 -4.97
C PRO A 235 4.93 11.91 -5.43
N PHE A 236 3.77 12.22 -4.85
CA PHE A 236 3.11 13.50 -4.94
C PHE A 236 2.19 13.69 -3.74
N ASP A 237 1.90 14.93 -3.42
CA ASP A 237 0.95 15.28 -2.39
C ASP A 237 -0.30 15.89 -3.04
N TRP A 238 -1.45 15.75 -2.39
CA TRP A 238 -2.70 16.28 -2.92
C TRP A 238 -3.68 16.67 -1.82
N THR A 239 -4.57 17.61 -2.11
CA THR A 239 -5.68 18.00 -1.22
C THR A 239 -6.92 18.39 -2.05
N PHE A 240 -8.11 18.33 -1.46
CA PHE A 240 -9.38 18.60 -2.12
C PHE A 240 -10.37 19.15 -1.10
N ASP A 241 -10.91 20.34 -1.38
CA ASP A 241 -11.80 21.08 -0.48
C ASP A 241 -13.27 21.04 -0.93
N GLY A 242 -13.62 20.15 -1.86
CA GLY A 242 -14.94 20.08 -2.51
C GLY A 242 -15.05 20.94 -3.77
N ASN A 243 -14.25 22.01 -3.89
CA ASN A 243 -14.26 22.95 -5.02
C ASN A 243 -13.03 22.81 -5.92
N GLU A 244 -11.88 22.48 -5.34
CA GLU A 244 -10.60 22.41 -6.04
C GLU A 244 -9.78 21.20 -5.60
N LEU A 245 -9.26 20.47 -6.58
CA LEU A 245 -8.25 19.45 -6.38
C LEU A 245 -6.87 20.06 -6.64
N ARG A 246 -6.01 20.04 -5.63
CA ARG A 246 -4.64 20.55 -5.68
C ARG A 246 -3.66 19.38 -5.65
N ILE A 247 -2.70 19.37 -6.58
CA ILE A 247 -1.69 18.33 -6.71
C ILE A 247 -0.30 18.98 -6.69
N LEU A 248 0.49 18.64 -5.67
CA LEU A 248 1.86 19.10 -5.47
C LEU A 248 2.84 17.99 -5.86
N ARG A 249 3.78 18.26 -6.78
CA ARG A 249 4.75 17.26 -7.26
C ARG A 249 6.13 17.84 -7.50
N THR A 250 7.17 17.06 -7.22
CA THR A 250 8.56 17.45 -7.50
C THR A 250 9.08 16.71 -8.73
N PHE A 251 9.70 17.43 -9.66
CA PHE A 251 10.31 16.84 -10.86
C PHE A 251 11.77 16.48 -10.59
N ASP A 252 12.24 15.38 -11.20
CA ASP A 252 13.63 14.96 -11.11
C ASP A 252 14.56 16.12 -11.51
N GLY A 253 15.47 16.51 -10.61
CA GLY A 253 16.42 17.60 -10.82
C GLY A 253 15.88 19.02 -10.56
N LYS A 254 14.64 19.17 -10.06
CA LYS A 254 14.13 20.45 -9.56
C LYS A 254 14.01 20.43 -8.04
N THR A 255 14.37 21.54 -7.41
CA THR A 255 14.21 21.74 -5.96
C THR A 255 12.77 22.10 -5.61
N ASP A 256 12.10 22.85 -6.48
CA ASP A 256 10.82 23.45 -6.12
C ASP A 256 9.65 22.58 -6.60
N PRO A 257 8.68 22.30 -5.72
CA PRO A 257 7.51 21.55 -6.10
C PRO A 257 6.63 22.38 -7.05
N VAL A 258 5.90 21.68 -7.91
CA VAL A 258 4.95 22.26 -8.86
C VAL A 258 3.54 21.93 -8.40
N LEU A 259 2.78 22.98 -8.09
CA LEU A 259 1.36 22.92 -7.76
C LEU A 259 0.53 22.97 -9.05
N THR A 260 -0.40 22.04 -9.19
CA THR A 260 -1.44 22.09 -10.24
C THR A 260 -2.80 21.98 -9.59
N THR A 261 -3.71 22.90 -9.94
CA THR A 261 -5.06 22.97 -9.41
C THR A 261 -6.08 22.69 -10.51
N PHE A 262 -7.03 21.80 -10.23
CA PHE A 262 -8.20 21.51 -11.06
C PHE A 262 -9.45 21.91 -10.29
N SER A 263 -10.27 22.78 -10.87
CA SER A 263 -11.58 23.08 -10.31
C SER A 263 -12.53 21.89 -10.47
N THR A 264 -13.53 21.75 -9.60
CA THR A 264 -14.59 20.72 -9.71
C THR A 264 -15.27 20.79 -11.08
N TYR A 265 -15.47 21.99 -11.64
CA TYR A 265 -15.99 22.17 -13.00
C TYR A 265 -15.12 21.52 -14.09
N GLU A 266 -13.80 21.67 -14.02
CA GLU A 266 -12.89 21.02 -14.97
C GLU A 266 -12.84 19.51 -14.77
N LEU A 267 -12.91 19.06 -13.52
CA LEU A 267 -13.02 17.65 -13.19
C LEU A 267 -14.33 17.07 -13.74
N ASP A 268 -15.46 17.78 -13.64
CA ASP A 268 -16.73 17.39 -14.23
C ASP A 268 -16.64 17.23 -15.76
N ILE A 269 -16.02 18.19 -16.44
CA ILE A 269 -15.78 18.10 -17.89
C ILE A 269 -14.94 16.85 -18.23
N LEU A 270 -13.90 16.58 -17.43
CA LEU A 270 -13.07 15.39 -17.60
C LEU A 270 -13.85 14.09 -17.31
N GLN A 271 -14.69 14.06 -16.28
CA GLN A 271 -15.55 12.91 -15.98
C GLN A 271 -16.57 12.68 -17.09
N ALA A 272 -17.17 13.73 -17.64
CA ALA A 272 -18.08 13.63 -18.78
C ALA A 272 -17.39 13.01 -20.00
N PHE A 273 -16.18 13.48 -20.34
CA PHE A 273 -15.38 12.90 -21.40
C PHE A 273 -15.09 11.40 -21.19
N MET A 274 -14.73 11.01 -19.96
CA MET A 274 -14.46 9.61 -19.64
C MET A 274 -15.73 8.75 -19.71
N ARG A 275 -16.88 9.30 -19.30
CA ARG A 275 -18.19 8.63 -19.30
C ARG A 275 -18.74 8.43 -20.71
N GLU A 276 -18.68 9.45 -21.56
CA GLU A 276 -19.19 9.40 -22.94
C GLU A 276 -18.46 8.35 -23.79
N ARG A 277 -17.17 8.14 -23.53
CA ARG A 277 -16.36 7.15 -24.24
C ARG A 277 -16.81 5.72 -23.98
N ASN A 278 -17.22 5.41 -22.75
CA ASN A 278 -17.58 4.05 -22.29
C ASN A 278 -16.55 2.96 -22.69
N GLU A 279 -15.29 3.36 -22.86
CA GLU A 279 -14.18 2.50 -23.27
C GLU A 279 -12.91 2.88 -22.49
N PHE A 280 -11.86 2.07 -22.63
CA PHE A 280 -10.55 2.37 -22.06
C PHE A 280 -9.86 3.52 -22.81
N VAL A 281 -9.65 4.63 -22.10
CA VAL A 281 -8.99 5.85 -22.57
C VAL A 281 -7.51 5.82 -22.19
N PRO A 282 -6.56 6.06 -23.12
CA PRO A 282 -5.15 6.05 -22.80
C PRO A 282 -4.74 7.25 -21.93
N LEU A 283 -3.68 7.08 -21.11
CA LEU A 283 -3.14 8.18 -20.31
C LEU A 283 -2.65 9.36 -21.16
N ASP A 284 -1.88 9.05 -22.22
CA ASP A 284 -1.31 10.00 -23.19
C ASP A 284 -0.73 11.30 -22.59
N ASN A 285 0.29 11.15 -21.73
CA ASN A 285 0.92 12.27 -21.00
C ASN A 285 2.37 12.54 -21.42
N ASN A 286 2.81 11.99 -22.56
CA ASN A 286 4.13 12.29 -23.12
C ASN A 286 4.10 13.64 -23.84
N VAL A 287 4.86 14.62 -23.34
CA VAL A 287 4.87 16.00 -23.84
C VAL A 287 5.20 16.08 -25.33
N ALA A 288 6.11 15.24 -25.81
CA ALA A 288 6.49 15.23 -27.23
C ALA A 288 5.30 14.88 -28.15
N ASN A 289 4.40 14.02 -27.67
CA ASN A 289 3.27 13.50 -28.46
C ASN A 289 1.99 14.33 -28.30
N MET A 290 1.94 15.25 -27.33
CA MET A 290 0.73 16.04 -27.04
C MET A 290 0.54 17.21 -28.01
N GLN A 291 1.64 17.74 -28.58
CA GLN A 291 1.60 18.90 -29.49
C GLN A 291 1.22 18.54 -30.94
N GLU A 292 1.46 17.29 -31.36
CA GLU A 292 1.11 16.85 -32.69
C GLU A 292 -0.35 16.38 -32.76
N ILE A 293 -1.14 17.04 -33.62
CA ILE A 293 -2.43 16.50 -34.04
C ILE A 293 -2.13 15.34 -34.99
N VAL A 294 -1.95 14.15 -34.43
CA VAL A 294 -1.76 12.94 -35.22
C VAL A 294 -3.14 12.42 -35.65
N PRO A 295 -3.45 12.37 -36.97
CA PRO A 295 -4.68 11.77 -37.45
C PRO A 295 -4.78 10.32 -36.96
N ASN A 296 -5.97 9.91 -36.50
CA ASN A 296 -6.29 8.55 -36.04
C ASN A 296 -5.75 8.12 -34.65
N ILE A 297 -5.08 8.99 -33.90
CA ILE A 297 -4.79 8.69 -32.48
C ILE A 297 -5.99 9.04 -31.60
N LYS A 298 -6.50 8.05 -30.85
CA LYS A 298 -7.55 8.29 -29.85
C LYS A 298 -7.06 9.30 -28.81
N MET A 299 -7.88 10.31 -28.53
CA MET A 299 -7.57 11.33 -27.53
C MET A 299 -7.44 10.68 -26.15
N GLY A 300 -6.25 10.80 -25.54
CA GLY A 300 -6.01 10.37 -24.16
C GLY A 300 -6.20 11.49 -23.14
N ILE A 301 -6.05 11.14 -21.86
CA ILE A 301 -6.37 12.01 -20.71
C ILE A 301 -5.46 13.24 -20.67
N GLY A 302 -4.14 13.08 -20.79
CA GLY A 302 -3.18 14.19 -20.80
C GLY A 302 -3.46 15.17 -21.94
N ARG A 303 -3.66 14.65 -23.15
CA ARG A 303 -4.02 15.45 -24.33
C ARG A 303 -5.37 16.16 -24.16
N PHE A 304 -6.36 15.50 -23.56
CA PHE A 304 -7.66 16.12 -23.25
C PHE A 304 -7.50 17.32 -22.32
N ILE A 305 -6.74 17.16 -21.22
CA ILE A 305 -6.47 18.26 -20.28
C ILE A 305 -5.83 19.44 -21.01
N MET A 306 -4.83 19.18 -21.86
CA MET A 306 -4.16 20.24 -22.61
C MET A 306 -5.11 20.95 -23.60
N GLN A 307 -5.80 20.18 -24.45
CA GLN A 307 -6.52 20.73 -25.60
C GLN A 307 -7.95 21.17 -25.29
N LYS A 308 -8.65 20.48 -24.38
CA LYS A 308 -10.07 20.72 -24.06
C LYS A 308 -10.26 21.56 -22.81
N LEU A 309 -9.35 21.47 -21.85
CA LEU A 309 -9.33 22.36 -20.69
C LEU A 309 -8.40 23.57 -20.89
N ASN A 310 -7.77 23.70 -22.06
CA ASN A 310 -6.85 24.79 -22.42
C ASN A 310 -5.72 24.99 -21.40
N ARG A 311 -5.14 23.88 -20.93
CA ARG A 311 -4.09 23.85 -19.91
C ARG A 311 -2.70 23.71 -20.52
N LYS A 312 -1.67 24.07 -19.75
CA LYS A 312 -0.26 23.99 -20.19
C LYS A 312 0.23 22.55 -20.17
N ASN A 313 1.33 22.27 -20.88
CA ASN A 313 1.99 20.95 -20.90
C ASN A 313 2.28 20.42 -19.48
N VAL A 314 2.68 21.29 -18.56
CA VAL A 314 2.99 20.94 -17.17
C VAL A 314 1.74 20.40 -16.45
N ASP A 315 0.58 21.01 -16.68
CA ASP A 315 -0.70 20.58 -16.09
C ASP A 315 -1.16 19.26 -16.70
N ALA A 316 -0.98 19.07 -18.01
CA ALA A 316 -1.28 17.81 -18.68
C ALA A 316 -0.45 16.64 -18.14
N GLN A 317 0.78 16.88 -17.67
CA GLN A 317 1.58 15.86 -16.99
C GLN A 317 0.99 15.44 -15.64
N ALA A 318 0.16 16.29 -14.99
CA ALA A 318 -0.56 15.95 -13.77
C ALA A 318 -1.60 14.83 -13.99
N SER A 319 -1.91 14.48 -15.24
CA SER A 319 -2.76 13.33 -15.59
C SER A 319 -2.30 12.02 -14.95
N SER A 320 -0.98 11.80 -14.75
CA SER A 320 -0.47 10.61 -14.06
C SER A 320 -0.90 10.52 -12.59
N GLN A 321 -0.98 11.68 -11.93
CA GLN A 321 -1.43 11.81 -10.55
C GLN A 321 -2.96 11.70 -10.48
N LEU A 322 -3.66 12.38 -11.38
CA LEU A 322 -5.13 12.30 -11.49
C LEU A 322 -5.61 10.86 -11.70
N VAL A 323 -5.01 10.11 -12.63
CA VAL A 323 -5.44 8.71 -12.86
C VAL A 323 -5.16 7.83 -11.65
N ALA A 324 -4.07 8.07 -10.92
CA ALA A 324 -3.78 7.33 -9.69
C ALA A 324 -4.84 7.62 -8.63
N LEU A 325 -5.14 8.90 -8.41
CA LEU A 325 -6.14 9.35 -7.45
C LEU A 325 -7.53 8.79 -7.77
N PHE A 326 -8.02 8.97 -9.00
CA PHE A 326 -9.34 8.48 -9.38
C PHE A 326 -9.45 6.96 -9.40
N THR A 327 -8.34 6.25 -9.63
CA THR A 327 -8.33 4.78 -9.51
C THR A 327 -8.44 4.35 -8.05
N VAL A 328 -7.66 4.97 -7.15
CA VAL A 328 -7.71 4.70 -5.71
C VAL A 328 -9.08 5.07 -5.11
N ALA A 329 -9.66 6.18 -5.55
CA ALA A 329 -10.99 6.63 -5.17
C ALA A 329 -12.13 5.74 -5.74
N GLY A 330 -11.83 4.78 -6.62
CA GLY A 330 -12.85 3.93 -7.25
C GLY A 330 -13.75 4.68 -8.23
N VAL A 331 -13.28 5.80 -8.79
CA VAL A 331 -13.96 6.57 -9.84
C VAL A 331 -13.62 5.98 -11.21
N TRP A 332 -12.36 5.60 -11.42
CA TRP A 332 -11.88 4.99 -12.64
C TRP A 332 -11.36 3.56 -12.41
N GLU A 333 -11.53 2.72 -13.42
CA GLU A 333 -10.91 1.41 -13.52
C GLU A 333 -9.64 1.50 -14.37
N TRP A 334 -8.55 0.87 -13.91
CA TRP A 334 -7.28 0.80 -14.61
C TRP A 334 -7.08 -0.59 -15.22
N ASN A 335 -6.52 -0.66 -16.44
CA ASN A 335 -6.21 -1.92 -17.12
C ASN A 335 -5.05 -2.74 -16.51
N GLY A 336 -4.40 -2.26 -15.45
CA GLY A 336 -3.31 -2.96 -14.74
C GLY A 336 -1.95 -2.97 -15.46
N LEU A 337 -1.84 -2.36 -16.65
CA LEU A 337 -0.60 -2.35 -17.43
C LEU A 337 0.29 -1.16 -17.07
N ARG A 338 1.60 -1.39 -16.92
CA ARG A 338 2.59 -0.31 -16.70
C ARG A 338 2.88 0.52 -17.95
N ASN A 339 2.93 -0.15 -19.10
CA ASN A 339 3.10 0.46 -20.42
C ASN A 339 1.77 0.37 -21.16
N GLY A 340 1.34 1.45 -21.82
CA GLY A 340 -0.01 1.50 -22.41
C GLY A 340 -1.11 1.55 -21.35
N MET A 341 -0.90 2.35 -20.30
CA MET A 341 -1.92 2.59 -19.26
C MET A 341 -3.20 3.14 -19.90
N GLN A 342 -4.32 2.52 -19.55
CA GLN A 342 -5.64 2.97 -19.96
C GLN A 342 -6.61 2.92 -18.79
N PHE A 343 -7.61 3.81 -18.84
CA PHE A 343 -8.57 4.02 -17.77
C PHE A 343 -9.99 4.08 -18.30
N ARG A 344 -10.96 3.59 -17.54
CA ARG A 344 -12.37 3.61 -17.88
C ARG A 344 -13.18 4.16 -16.72
N TYR A 345 -14.18 5.00 -17.00
CA TYR A 345 -15.09 5.51 -15.97
C TYR A 345 -16.00 4.39 -15.42
N ILE A 346 -16.22 4.40 -14.10
CA ILE A 346 -17.17 3.48 -13.44
C ILE A 346 -18.52 4.19 -13.34
N ASN A 347 -19.56 3.60 -13.97
CA ASN A 347 -20.89 4.22 -14.06
C ASN A 347 -21.55 4.40 -12.69
N GLY A 348 -22.26 5.53 -12.52
CA GLY A 348 -23.02 5.86 -11.31
C GLY A 348 -22.17 6.37 -10.14
N ILE A 349 -20.89 6.69 -10.36
CA ILE A 349 -19.99 7.17 -9.31
C ILE A 349 -19.95 8.69 -9.26
N ASP A 350 -20.26 9.24 -8.08
CA ASP A 350 -20.05 10.63 -7.71
C ASP A 350 -18.59 10.82 -7.27
N PHE A 351 -17.76 11.44 -8.10
CA PHE A 351 -16.33 11.54 -7.83
C PHE A 351 -16.02 12.45 -6.63
N VAL A 352 -16.84 13.47 -6.37
CA VAL A 352 -16.64 14.39 -5.24
C VAL A 352 -16.73 13.61 -3.94
N LYS A 353 -17.81 12.83 -3.78
CA LYS A 353 -17.99 11.95 -2.60
C LYS A 353 -16.88 10.92 -2.46
N GLN A 354 -16.35 10.40 -3.57
CA GLN A 354 -15.25 9.43 -3.49
C GLN A 354 -13.93 10.08 -3.08
N LEU A 355 -13.65 11.30 -3.57
CA LEU A 355 -12.47 12.06 -3.15
C LEU A 355 -12.59 12.45 -1.67
N GLU A 356 -13.73 12.98 -1.22
CA GLU A 356 -13.99 13.31 0.19
C GLU A 356 -13.80 12.11 1.12
N ARG A 357 -14.21 10.91 0.70
CA ARG A 357 -13.98 9.68 1.47
C ARG A 357 -12.52 9.29 1.63
N LEU A 358 -11.62 9.83 0.82
CA LEU A 358 -10.19 9.64 1.00
C LEU A 358 -9.58 10.66 1.99
N PHE A 359 -10.33 11.71 2.37
CA PHE A 359 -9.93 12.67 3.43
C PHE A 359 -10.30 12.21 4.84
N ILE A 360 -11.31 11.36 4.97
CA ILE A 360 -11.79 10.81 6.25
C ILE A 360 -11.03 9.52 6.56
#